data_AF-A0A6P7GQE7-F1
#
_entry.id   AF-A0A6P7GQE7-F1
#
_cell.length_a   1.000
_cell.length_b   1.000
_cell.length_c   1.000
_cell.angle_alpha   90.00
_cell.angle_beta   90.00
_cell.angle_gamma   90.00
#
_symmetry.space_group_name_H-M   'P 1'
#
loop_
_entity.id
_entity.type
_entity.pdbx_description
1 polymer ?
#
loop_
_entity_poly.entity_id
_entity_poly.type
_entity_poly.pdbx_seq_one_letter_code
_entity_poly.pdbx_strand_id
1 'polypeptide(L)'
;RHGVTTEEKRDLLALPDDYSLAHTIPSSIRDARGLASAFRRKFGRVAELQCQLPAPGKALKLKDASRYLFYLVTKDTVHDQPTYQDVWDALIQLREHVLESVQKLAMPKLECRQLDWRVVRNMVEDIFKDTEVQVLVSCNPHSYWCGAKTVPCHFCATGSCKRGSSCRYQHTVRVPARLQEGPSSKEGAM
;
A
#
# COMPACT_ATOMS: atom_id res chain seq x y z
N ARG A 1 14.42 19.45 -9.13
CA ARG A 1 13.60 19.49 -7.91
C ARG A 1 13.90 18.21 -7.15
N HIS A 2 14.61 18.28 -6.04
CA HIS A 2 14.80 17.11 -5.17
C HIS A 2 13.53 16.96 -4.35
N GLY A 3 12.62 16.09 -4.79
CA GLY A 3 11.34 15.87 -4.11
C GLY A 3 11.55 15.21 -2.76
N VAL A 4 10.76 15.59 -1.77
CA VAL A 4 10.73 14.97 -0.42
C VAL A 4 10.42 13.47 -0.48
N THR A 5 9.74 13.05 -1.54
CA THR A 5 9.33 11.67 -1.76
C THR A 5 10.28 10.91 -2.68
N THR A 6 10.65 9.69 -2.27
CA THR A 6 11.35 8.70 -3.12
C THR A 6 10.43 7.51 -3.33
N GLU A 7 10.25 7.04 -4.56
CA GLU A 7 9.42 5.87 -4.86
C GLU A 7 10.28 4.62 -5.08
N GLU A 8 10.02 3.54 -4.34
CA GLU A 8 10.73 2.26 -4.49
C GLU A 8 9.78 1.05 -4.52
N LYS A 9 10.14 0.01 -5.29
CA LYS A 9 9.43 -1.28 -5.28
C LYS A 9 9.87 -2.13 -4.08
N ARG A 10 9.28 -1.87 -2.92
CA ARG A 10 9.50 -2.63 -1.68
C ARG A 10 8.19 -2.94 -0.98
N ASP A 11 8.19 -4.02 -0.19
CA ASP A 11 7.07 -4.27 0.72
C ASP A 11 7.21 -3.39 1.96
N LEU A 12 6.22 -2.53 2.17
CA LEU A 12 6.14 -1.62 3.31
C LEU A 12 6.26 -2.35 4.65
N LEU A 13 5.69 -3.55 4.77
CA LEU A 13 5.74 -4.34 5.99
C LEU A 13 7.08 -5.04 6.23
N ALA A 14 7.96 -5.09 5.22
CA ALA A 14 9.29 -5.69 5.32
C ALA A 14 10.39 -4.64 5.55
N LEU A 15 10.03 -3.36 5.65
CA LEU A 15 11.00 -2.31 5.93
C LEU A 15 11.57 -2.43 7.35
N PRO A 16 12.86 -2.08 7.53
CA PRO A 16 13.50 -2.06 8.82
C PRO A 16 12.84 -1.08 9.81
N ASP A 17 13.08 -1.30 11.10
CA ASP A 17 12.44 -0.56 12.19
C ASP A 17 13.03 0.86 12.40
N ASP A 18 13.96 1.30 11.55
CA ASP A 18 14.37 2.71 11.44
C ASP A 18 13.39 3.55 10.60
N TYR A 19 12.44 2.91 9.91
CA TYR A 19 11.30 3.57 9.28
C TYR A 19 10.07 3.51 10.16
N SER A 20 9.45 4.67 10.40
CA SER A 20 8.05 4.71 10.82
C SER A 20 7.14 4.48 9.62
N LEU A 21 6.03 3.78 9.81
CA LEU A 21 5.17 3.33 8.73
C LEU A 21 3.83 4.05 8.79
N ALA A 22 3.33 4.54 7.65
CA ALA A 22 1.97 5.07 7.53
C ALA A 22 1.17 4.28 6.50
N HIS A 23 -0.13 4.10 6.74
CA HIS A 23 -1.05 3.60 5.73
C HIS A 23 -2.46 4.15 5.97
N THR A 24 -3.34 4.00 4.97
CA THR A 24 -4.74 4.41 5.09
C THR A 24 -5.63 3.28 5.60
N ILE A 25 -6.66 3.66 6.35
CA ILE A 25 -7.70 2.77 6.89
C ILE A 25 -9.09 3.43 6.85
N PRO A 26 -10.17 2.64 6.88
CA PRO A 26 -11.48 3.14 7.27
C PRO A 26 -11.59 3.35 8.79
N SER A 27 -12.55 4.16 9.25
CA SER A 27 -12.89 4.29 10.68
C SER A 27 -13.42 2.97 11.26
N SER A 28 -14.07 2.13 10.43
CA SER A 28 -14.42 0.74 10.74
C SER A 28 -13.19 -0.20 10.70
N ILE A 29 -12.21 0.03 11.59
CA ILE A 29 -10.89 -0.64 11.63
C ILE A 29 -10.99 -2.18 11.57
N ARG A 30 -12.02 -2.76 12.19
CA ARG A 30 -12.24 -4.23 12.26
C ARG A 30 -12.60 -4.83 10.90
N ASP A 31 -13.17 -4.06 10.00
CA ASP A 31 -13.57 -4.52 8.67
C ASP A 31 -12.50 -4.27 7.60
N ALA A 32 -11.43 -3.55 7.96
CA ALA A 32 -10.37 -3.14 7.04
C ALA A 32 -9.76 -4.33 6.27
N ARG A 33 -9.53 -4.13 4.96
CA ARG A 33 -9.05 -5.14 4.00
C ARG A 33 -7.71 -4.76 3.40
N GLY A 34 -7.14 -5.65 2.57
CA GLY A 34 -5.88 -5.39 1.86
C GLY A 34 -4.71 -5.17 2.83
N LEU A 35 -3.90 -4.14 2.56
CA LEU A 35 -2.75 -3.78 3.39
C LEU A 35 -3.14 -3.52 4.86
N ALA A 36 -4.26 -2.87 5.11
CA ALA A 36 -4.73 -2.61 6.48
C ALA A 36 -4.99 -3.89 7.28
N SER A 37 -5.51 -4.93 6.62
CA SER A 37 -5.66 -6.25 7.25
C SER A 37 -4.31 -6.90 7.57
N ALA A 38 -3.28 -6.65 6.75
CA ALA A 38 -1.93 -7.16 6.97
C ALA A 38 -1.24 -6.42 8.14
N PHE A 39 -1.38 -5.10 8.24
CA PHE A 39 -0.99 -4.32 9.42
C PHE A 39 -1.65 -4.87 10.68
N ARG A 40 -2.97 -5.09 10.64
CA ARG A 40 -3.70 -5.64 11.79
C ARG A 40 -3.20 -7.03 12.20
N ARG A 41 -2.91 -7.92 11.25
CA ARG A 41 -2.35 -9.26 11.55
C ARG A 41 -0.95 -9.17 12.15
N LYS A 42 -0.13 -8.23 11.70
CA LYS A 42 1.26 -8.07 12.15
C LYS A 42 1.39 -7.33 13.49
N PHE A 43 0.67 -6.22 13.64
CA PHE A 43 0.85 -5.28 14.76
C PHE A 43 -0.32 -5.26 15.76
N GLY A 44 -1.47 -5.83 15.42
CA GLY A 44 -2.62 -5.97 16.33
C GLY A 44 -3.15 -4.64 16.86
N ARG A 45 -3.44 -4.60 18.17
CA ARG A 45 -3.77 -3.38 18.96
C ARG A 45 -4.95 -2.55 18.47
N VAL A 46 -5.96 -3.21 17.91
CA VAL A 46 -7.18 -2.56 17.43
C VAL A 46 -7.91 -1.80 18.54
N ALA A 47 -7.91 -2.29 19.77
CA ALA A 47 -8.56 -1.61 20.89
C ALA A 47 -7.93 -0.24 21.18
N GLU A 48 -6.60 -0.14 21.17
CA GLU A 48 -5.87 1.14 21.35
C GLU A 48 -6.19 2.13 20.23
N LEU A 49 -6.29 1.65 18.99
CA LEU A 49 -6.71 2.48 17.85
C LEU A 49 -8.15 2.97 18.01
N GLN A 50 -9.06 2.12 18.51
CA GLN A 50 -10.45 2.50 18.75
C GLN A 50 -10.57 3.57 19.85
N CYS A 51 -9.74 3.51 20.90
CA CYS A 51 -9.71 4.53 21.95
C CYS A 51 -9.26 5.91 21.45
N GLN A 52 -8.58 5.99 20.30
CA GLN A 52 -8.20 7.26 19.68
C GLN A 52 -9.33 7.90 18.84
N LEU A 53 -10.54 7.33 18.88
CA LEU A 53 -11.76 7.84 18.23
C LEU A 53 -11.55 8.10 16.71
N PRO A 54 -11.34 7.02 15.93
CA PRO A 54 -11.10 7.12 14.49
C PRO A 54 -12.27 7.79 13.77
N ALA A 55 -11.96 8.76 12.92
CA ALA A 55 -12.89 9.45 12.03
C ALA A 55 -12.13 9.93 10.78
N PRO A 56 -12.77 10.06 9.61
CA PRO A 56 -12.14 10.61 8.41
C PRO A 56 -11.41 11.93 8.71
N GLY A 57 -10.23 12.10 8.13
CA GLY A 57 -9.36 13.26 8.38
C GLY A 57 -8.43 13.13 9.59
N LYS A 58 -8.52 12.05 10.38
CA LYS A 58 -7.61 11.83 11.53
C LYS A 58 -6.40 10.96 11.19
N ALA A 59 -5.29 11.22 11.89
CA ALA A 59 -4.13 10.32 11.93
C ALA A 59 -4.00 9.69 13.32
N LEU A 60 -4.13 8.36 13.40
CA LEU A 60 -3.90 7.63 14.66
C LEU A 60 -2.43 7.19 14.73
N LYS A 61 -1.90 7.03 15.95
CA LYS A 61 -0.53 6.55 16.14
C LYS A 61 -0.42 5.43 17.17
N LEU A 62 0.49 4.48 16.91
CA LEU A 62 0.94 3.49 17.89
C LEU A 62 2.46 3.51 17.96
N LYS A 63 3.02 3.43 19.17
CA LYS A 63 4.46 3.22 19.35
C LYS A 63 4.79 1.74 19.13
N ASP A 64 5.78 1.43 18.30
CA ASP A 64 6.20 0.06 17.97
C ASP A 64 7.72 -0.03 18.08
N ALA A 65 8.22 -0.48 19.23
CA ALA A 65 9.66 -0.48 19.55
C ALA A 65 10.31 0.90 19.29
N SER A 66 11.27 0.99 18.37
CA SER A 66 11.95 2.24 18.01
C SER A 66 11.14 3.14 17.08
N ARG A 67 10.12 2.64 16.40
CA ARG A 67 9.35 3.39 15.39
C ARG A 67 7.93 3.74 15.83
N TYR A 68 7.22 4.44 14.96
CA TYR A 68 5.79 4.67 15.06
C TYR A 68 5.05 4.03 13.88
N LEU A 69 3.82 3.62 14.14
CA LEU A 69 2.87 3.17 13.13
C LEU A 69 1.73 4.20 13.07
N PHE A 70 1.50 4.75 11.89
CA PHE A 70 0.50 5.75 11.63
C PHE A 70 -0.64 5.19 10.77
N TYR A 71 -1.86 5.49 11.19
CA TYR A 71 -3.09 5.01 10.56
C TYR A 71 -3.91 6.21 10.13
N LEU A 72 -3.86 6.55 8.84
CA LEU A 72 -4.60 7.66 8.26
C LEU A 72 -6.04 7.21 8.01
N VAL A 73 -6.98 7.77 8.75
CA VAL A 73 -8.39 7.45 8.58
C VAL A 73 -8.93 8.33 7.47
N THR A 74 -9.23 7.72 6.31
CA THR A 74 -9.60 8.49 5.10
C THR A 74 -11.03 8.26 4.66
N LYS A 75 -11.79 7.44 5.39
CA LYS A 75 -13.18 7.09 5.08
C LYS A 75 -13.84 6.38 6.26
N ASP A 76 -15.16 6.31 6.26
CA ASP A 76 -15.89 5.64 7.34
C ASP A 76 -15.84 4.12 7.22
N THR A 77 -16.24 3.59 6.06
CA THR A 77 -16.32 2.16 5.83
C THR A 77 -15.41 1.70 4.69
N VAL A 78 -15.26 0.39 4.53
CA VAL A 78 -14.51 -0.18 3.41
C VAL A 78 -15.14 0.06 2.06
N HIS A 79 -16.45 0.31 2.01
CA HIS A 79 -17.21 0.51 0.77
C HIS A 79 -17.14 1.95 0.26
N ASP A 80 -16.90 2.89 1.17
CA ASP A 80 -16.76 4.30 0.83
C ASP A 80 -15.48 4.57 0.04
N GLN A 81 -15.51 5.68 -0.70
CA GLN A 81 -14.34 6.21 -1.38
C GLN A 81 -13.77 7.36 -0.54
N PRO A 82 -12.44 7.41 -0.37
CA PRO A 82 -11.81 8.52 0.32
C PRO A 82 -11.88 9.79 -0.54
N THR A 83 -12.04 10.95 0.12
CA THR A 83 -11.94 12.25 -0.54
C THR A 83 -10.53 12.83 -0.43
N TYR A 84 -10.18 13.77 -1.31
CA TYR A 84 -8.92 14.51 -1.18
C TYR A 84 -8.83 15.29 0.14
N GLN A 85 -9.96 15.81 0.63
CA GLN A 85 -10.03 16.57 1.87
C GLN A 85 -9.66 15.68 3.06
N ASP A 86 -10.28 14.49 3.19
CA ASP A 86 -9.98 13.56 4.28
C ASP A 86 -8.52 13.10 4.27
N VAL A 87 -7.95 12.91 3.07
CA VAL A 87 -6.53 12.55 2.91
C VAL A 87 -5.63 13.72 3.34
N TRP A 88 -5.95 14.94 2.92
CA TRP A 88 -5.20 16.14 3.26
C TRP A 88 -5.20 16.37 4.78
N ASP A 89 -6.37 16.34 5.42
CA ASP A 89 -6.51 16.57 6.86
C ASP A 89 -5.75 15.51 7.67
N ALA A 90 -5.82 14.24 7.25
CA ALA A 90 -5.06 13.17 7.88
C ALA A 90 -3.54 13.35 7.69
N LEU A 91 -3.08 13.85 6.53
CA LEU A 91 -1.66 14.13 6.30
C LEU A 91 -1.15 15.33 7.12
N ILE A 92 -1.98 16.36 7.34
CA ILE A 92 -1.64 17.48 8.22
C ILE A 92 -1.44 16.98 9.65
N GLN A 93 -2.37 16.18 10.19
CA GLN A 93 -2.21 15.60 11.53
C GLN A 93 -1.01 14.62 11.60
N LEU A 94 -0.76 13.87 10.52
CA LEU A 94 0.43 13.02 10.44
C LEU A 94 1.71 13.84 10.58
N ARG A 95 1.79 14.99 9.89
CA ARG A 95 2.97 15.88 9.96
C ARG A 95 3.26 16.29 11.41
N GLU A 96 2.25 16.69 12.17
CA GLU A 96 2.41 17.08 13.58
C GLU A 96 3.08 15.96 14.38
N HIS A 97 2.61 14.72 14.24
CA HIS A 97 3.19 13.58 14.95
C HIS A 97 4.58 13.17 14.45
N VAL A 98 4.85 13.35 13.16
CA VAL A 98 6.13 12.99 12.54
C VAL A 98 7.23 13.95 12.97
N LEU A 99 6.95 15.26 13.00
CA LEU A 99 7.95 16.28 13.34
C LEU A 99 8.46 16.17 14.78
N GLU A 100 7.73 15.53 15.68
CA GLU A 100 8.16 15.30 17.07
C GLU A 100 9.37 14.35 17.17
N SER A 101 9.47 13.33 16.31
CA SER A 101 10.40 12.21 16.57
C SER A 101 10.70 11.27 15.40
N VAL A 102 10.24 11.58 14.18
CA VAL A 102 10.37 10.69 13.01
C VAL A 102 11.20 11.36 11.92
N GLN A 103 12.34 10.74 11.58
CA GLN A 103 13.19 11.18 10.46
C GLN A 103 12.88 10.46 9.14
N LYS A 104 12.49 9.19 9.23
CA LYS A 104 12.17 8.35 8.06
C LYS A 104 10.74 7.84 8.15
N LEU A 105 9.93 8.24 7.19
CA LEU A 105 8.56 7.81 7.05
C LEU A 105 8.44 6.96 5.79
N ALA A 106 7.77 5.82 5.87
CA ALA A 106 7.40 5.04 4.70
C ALA A 106 5.88 4.90 4.60
N MET A 107 5.34 5.06 3.40
CA MET A 107 3.90 4.92 3.14
C MET A 107 3.65 4.23 1.80
N PRO A 108 2.53 3.54 1.61
CA PRO A 108 2.21 2.98 0.31
C PRO A 108 1.79 4.09 -0.65
N LYS A 109 1.88 3.81 -1.94
CA LYS A 109 1.20 4.62 -2.95
C LYS A 109 -0.31 4.66 -2.67
N LEU A 110 -0.86 5.86 -2.48
CA LEU A 110 -2.29 6.06 -2.21
C LEU A 110 -3.05 6.23 -3.52
N GLU A 111 -3.47 5.11 -4.08
CA GLU A 111 -4.30 5.11 -5.29
C GLU A 111 -5.69 4.57 -4.97
N CYS A 112 -6.71 5.23 -5.52
CA CYS A 112 -8.06 4.70 -5.58
C CYS A 112 -8.77 5.29 -6.81
N ARG A 113 -9.99 4.84 -7.11
CA ARG A 113 -10.72 5.30 -8.30
C ARG A 113 -10.98 6.82 -8.32
N GLN A 114 -11.05 7.45 -7.14
CA GLN A 114 -11.34 8.89 -6.98
C GLN A 114 -10.10 9.74 -6.67
N LEU A 115 -8.94 9.10 -6.41
CA LEU A 115 -7.70 9.79 -6.05
C LEU A 115 -6.61 9.49 -7.07
N ASP A 116 -6.13 10.54 -7.73
CA ASP A 116 -4.93 10.48 -8.55
C ASP A 116 -3.71 10.59 -7.64
N TRP A 117 -2.84 9.58 -7.71
CA TRP A 117 -1.59 9.59 -6.95
C TRP A 117 -0.76 10.84 -7.20
N ARG A 118 -0.74 11.41 -8.40
CA ARG A 118 0.02 12.64 -8.69
C ARG A 118 -0.46 13.80 -7.81
N VAL A 119 -1.77 13.91 -7.61
CA VAL A 119 -2.35 14.93 -6.74
C VAL A 119 -1.99 14.64 -5.28
N VAL A 120 -2.18 13.41 -4.81
CA VAL A 120 -1.84 13.02 -3.43
C VAL A 120 -0.35 13.17 -3.14
N ARG A 121 0.51 12.82 -4.10
CA ARG A 121 1.96 13.00 -4.01
C ARG A 121 2.32 14.47 -3.87
N ASN A 122 1.72 15.35 -4.67
CA ASN A 122 1.93 16.79 -4.53
C ASN A 122 1.50 17.28 -3.13
N MET A 123 0.42 16.73 -2.57
CA MET A 123 0.00 17.05 -1.20
C MET A 123 1.04 16.63 -0.17
N VAL A 124 1.54 15.40 -0.27
CA VAL A 124 2.62 14.90 0.60
C VAL A 124 3.87 15.77 0.45
N GLU A 125 4.29 16.06 -0.78
CA GLU A 125 5.44 16.92 -1.03
C GLU A 125 5.25 18.33 -0.46
N ASP A 126 4.07 18.93 -0.60
CA ASP A 126 3.79 20.28 -0.07
C ASP A 126 3.78 20.32 1.47
N ILE A 127 3.22 19.29 2.11
CA ILE A 127 3.14 19.16 3.56
C ILE A 127 4.53 18.96 4.17
N PHE A 128 5.43 18.23 3.50
CA PHE A 128 6.76 17.89 4.04
C PHE A 128 7.93 18.66 3.39
N LYS A 129 7.71 19.59 2.45
CA LYS A 129 8.77 20.32 1.71
C LYS A 129 9.80 21.04 2.57
N ASP A 130 9.37 21.58 3.71
CA ASP A 130 10.21 22.38 4.62
C ASP A 130 10.60 21.56 5.85
N THR A 131 10.77 20.24 5.69
CA THR A 131 11.08 19.31 6.78
C THR A 131 12.26 18.43 6.39
N GLU A 132 13.00 17.94 7.38
CA GLU A 132 14.10 16.99 7.16
C GLU A 132 13.61 15.54 7.03
N VAL A 133 12.29 15.33 7.00
CA VAL A 133 11.68 14.00 6.96
C VAL A 133 11.86 13.40 5.56
N GLN A 134 12.45 12.22 5.51
CA GLN A 134 12.54 11.44 4.27
C GLN A 134 11.28 10.59 4.12
N VAL A 135 10.53 10.81 3.04
CA VAL A 135 9.31 10.05 2.75
C VAL A 135 9.58 9.02 1.67
N LEU A 136 9.59 7.73 2.06
CA LEU A 136 9.67 6.60 1.15
C LEU A 136 8.27 6.14 0.75
N VAL A 137 7.94 6.29 -0.52
CA VAL A 137 6.71 5.75 -1.10
C VAL A 137 7.00 4.33 -1.59
N SER A 138 6.44 3.36 -0.87
CA SER A 138 6.53 1.95 -1.22
C SER A 138 5.52 1.61 -2.31
N CYS A 139 6.01 1.38 -3.51
CA CYS A 139 5.26 0.80 -4.62
C CYS A 139 5.22 -0.72 -4.40
N ASN A 140 4.38 -1.15 -3.47
CA ASN A 140 4.33 -2.54 -3.03
C ASN A 140 4.13 -3.46 -4.25
N PRO A 141 5.06 -4.38 -4.56
CA PRO A 141 4.96 -5.23 -5.73
C PRO A 141 3.81 -6.22 -5.56
N HIS A 142 2.64 -5.84 -6.05
CA HIS A 142 1.64 -6.74 -6.64
C HIS A 142 1.02 -7.87 -5.77
N SER A 143 1.28 -7.99 -4.46
CA SER A 143 0.72 -9.11 -3.67
C SER A 143 -0.63 -8.79 -2.98
N TYR A 144 -0.93 -7.51 -2.71
CA TYR A 144 -2.18 -7.12 -2.01
C TYR A 144 -3.27 -6.57 -2.93
N TRP A 145 -2.94 -6.27 -4.20
CA TRP A 145 -3.79 -5.50 -5.11
C TRP A 145 -3.91 -6.04 -6.55
N CYS A 146 -3.11 -7.04 -6.90
CA CYS A 146 -3.40 -7.90 -8.03
C CYS A 146 -3.84 -9.24 -7.44
N GLY A 147 -4.81 -9.92 -8.05
CA GLY A 147 -5.16 -11.30 -7.71
C GLY A 147 -4.04 -12.30 -8.01
N ALA A 148 -2.78 -11.95 -7.77
CA ALA A 148 -1.63 -12.82 -7.78
C ALA A 148 -1.81 -13.82 -6.65
N LYS A 149 -2.32 -14.98 -7.04
CA LYS A 149 -2.54 -16.10 -6.15
C LYS A 149 -1.15 -16.57 -5.70
N THR A 150 -0.86 -16.50 -4.41
CA THR A 150 0.46 -16.84 -3.82
C THR A 150 0.52 -18.25 -3.24
N VAL A 151 -0.63 -18.89 -3.06
CA VAL A 151 -0.75 -20.25 -2.53
C VAL A 151 -1.01 -21.21 -3.69
N PRO A 152 -0.17 -22.22 -3.94
CA PRO A 152 -0.38 -23.21 -4.99
C PRO A 152 -1.72 -23.93 -4.85
N CYS A 153 -2.42 -24.11 -5.96
CA CYS A 153 -3.64 -24.90 -5.96
C CYS A 153 -3.30 -26.38 -5.88
N HIS A 154 -3.56 -27.00 -4.73
CA HIS A 154 -3.39 -28.45 -4.57
C HIS A 154 -4.16 -29.24 -5.64
N PHE A 155 -5.41 -28.87 -5.92
CA PHE A 155 -6.22 -29.51 -6.95
C PHE A 155 -5.72 -29.30 -8.38
N CYS A 156 -4.97 -28.22 -8.65
CA CYS A 156 -4.30 -28.05 -9.94
C CYS A 156 -3.09 -28.96 -10.06
N ALA A 157 -2.33 -29.13 -8.97
CA ALA A 157 -1.19 -30.05 -8.93
C ALA A 157 -1.65 -31.52 -9.13
N THR A 158 -2.85 -31.86 -8.66
CA THR A 158 -3.45 -33.20 -8.84
C THR A 158 -4.33 -33.33 -10.09
N GLY A 159 -4.38 -32.31 -10.96
CA GLY A 159 -5.15 -32.35 -12.22
C GLY A 159 -6.68 -32.32 -12.08
N SER A 160 -7.23 -32.05 -10.90
CA SER A 160 -8.66 -32.10 -10.60
C SER A 160 -9.33 -30.72 -10.48
N CYS A 161 -8.59 -29.62 -10.70
CA CYS A 161 -9.14 -28.27 -10.57
C CYS A 161 -10.04 -27.89 -11.76
N LYS A 162 -11.36 -27.81 -11.52
CA LYS A 162 -12.37 -27.38 -12.52
C LYS A 162 -12.48 -25.86 -12.71
N ARG A 163 -11.76 -25.06 -11.91
CA ARG A 163 -11.90 -23.59 -11.87
C ARG A 163 -10.93 -22.84 -12.78
N GLY A 164 -9.94 -23.51 -13.40
CA GLY A 164 -9.06 -22.87 -14.39
C GLY A 164 -8.46 -21.52 -13.94
N SER A 165 -8.53 -20.51 -14.82
CA SER A 165 -8.05 -19.15 -14.55
C SER A 165 -8.84 -18.41 -13.45
N SER A 166 -10.07 -18.82 -13.15
CA SER A 166 -10.90 -18.25 -12.07
C SER A 166 -10.70 -18.92 -10.70
N CYS A 167 -9.81 -19.93 -10.59
CA CYS A 167 -9.48 -20.56 -9.32
C CYS A 167 -8.92 -19.55 -8.30
N ARG A 168 -9.21 -19.68 -6.99
CA ARG A 168 -8.67 -18.78 -5.96
C ARG A 168 -7.16 -18.97 -5.68
N TYR A 169 -6.61 -20.11 -6.07
CA TYR A 169 -5.24 -20.54 -5.79
C TYR A 169 -4.36 -20.54 -7.05
N GLN A 170 -3.05 -20.44 -6.88
CA GLN A 170 -2.08 -20.31 -7.97
C GLN A 170 -2.04 -21.57 -8.82
N HIS A 171 -2.25 -21.40 -10.12
CA HIS A 171 -1.94 -22.41 -11.12
C HIS A 171 -0.63 -21.96 -11.76
N THR A 172 0.46 -22.67 -11.52
CA THR A 172 1.71 -22.41 -12.23
C THR A 172 1.49 -22.80 -13.68
N VAL A 173 1.12 -21.84 -14.53
CA VAL A 173 1.13 -22.05 -15.98
C VAL A 173 2.60 -22.25 -16.35
N ARG A 174 3.02 -23.50 -16.56
CA ARG A 174 4.24 -23.75 -17.32
C ARG A 174 3.92 -23.28 -18.73
N VAL A 175 4.30 -22.06 -19.07
CA VAL A 175 4.34 -21.63 -20.48
C VAL A 175 5.40 -22.53 -21.12
N PRO A 176 5.04 -23.44 -22.04
CA PRO A 176 6.04 -24.19 -22.78
C PRO A 176 6.86 -23.19 -23.58
N ALA A 177 8.18 -23.34 -23.61
CA ALA A 177 9.13 -22.45 -24.27
C ALA A 177 9.03 -22.40 -25.82
N ARG A 178 7.84 -22.65 -26.40
CA ARG A 178 7.64 -22.78 -27.86
C ARG A 178 6.81 -21.69 -28.52
N LEU A 179 6.57 -20.55 -27.87
CA LEU A 179 6.02 -19.37 -28.53
C LEU A 179 6.86 -18.13 -28.18
N GLN A 180 8.14 -18.18 -28.55
CA GLN A 180 8.95 -17.00 -28.85
C GLN A 180 9.42 -17.12 -30.31
N GLU A 181 8.52 -16.94 -31.26
CA GLU A 181 8.90 -16.57 -32.62
C GLU A 181 7.99 -15.41 -33.04
N GLY A 182 8.47 -14.20 -32.78
CA GLY A 182 8.00 -13.02 -33.50
C GLY A 182 8.55 -13.04 -34.93
N PRO A 183 7.85 -12.44 -35.90
CA PRO A 183 8.22 -12.55 -37.31
C PRO A 183 9.58 -11.91 -37.58
N SER A 184 10.46 -12.70 -38.21
CA SER A 184 11.75 -12.30 -38.75
C SER A 184 11.59 -11.27 -39.86
N SER A 185 12.09 -10.06 -39.65
CA SER A 185 12.38 -9.11 -40.73
C SER A 185 13.49 -9.64 -41.63
N LYS A 186 13.27 -9.65 -42.95
CA LYS A 186 14.31 -9.57 -44.00
C LYS A 186 13.80 -8.61 -45.08
N GLU A 187 14.45 -7.45 -45.20
CA GLU A 187 15.26 -7.02 -46.37
C GLU A 187 14.38 -6.73 -47.60
N GLY A 188 14.31 -5.53 -48.20
CA GLY A 188 15.41 -4.66 -48.60
C GLY A 188 15.47 -4.66 -50.14
N ALA A 189 15.16 -3.50 -50.75
CA ALA A 189 15.50 -3.04 -52.10
C ALA A 189 15.24 -3.95 -53.34
N MET A 190 14.39 -3.46 -54.24
CA MET A 190 14.77 -3.13 -55.63
C MET A 190 14.00 -1.88 -56.07
#